data_AF-A0A9X2ESY9-F1
#
_entry.id   AF-A0A9X2ESY9-F1
#
_cell.length_a   1.000
_cell.length_b   1.000
_cell.length_c   1.000
_cell.angle_alpha   90.00
_cell.angle_beta   90.00
_cell.angle_gamma   90.00
#
_symmetry.space_group_name_H-M   'P 1'
#
loop_
_entity.id
_entity.type
_entity.pdbx_description
1 polymer ?
#
loop_
_entity_poly.entity_id
_entity_poly.type
_entity_poly.pdbx_seq_one_letter_code
_entity_poly.pdbx_strand_id
1 'polypeptide(L)'
;MPSFSPKTIDSLEAWQFAYTIDDGHSAGTIVRASITSKTEAATSDAQAAAVLKCTIAVIDDQGNLLTDAAGDEMSSVYVTTKTLQTDASQTVNVADHVADLVSDCIVEVANRLAVHSSIMAMAIPSS
;
A
#
# COMPACT_ATOMS: atom_id res chain seq x y z
N MET A 1 -13.68 1.47 10.10
CA MET A 1 -12.67 1.40 9.03
C MET A 1 -11.44 2.08 9.60
N PRO A 2 -10.24 1.50 9.49
CA PRO A 2 -9.03 2.18 9.90
C PRO A 2 -8.96 3.56 9.22
N SER A 3 -8.52 4.57 9.97
CA SER A 3 -8.35 5.94 9.52
C SER A 3 -6.90 6.18 9.15
N PHE A 4 -6.68 6.92 8.07
CA PHE A 4 -5.35 7.29 7.63
C PHE A 4 -5.38 8.66 6.96
N SER A 5 -4.36 9.46 7.26
CA SER A 5 -4.22 10.84 6.81
C SER A 5 -3.03 10.99 5.87
N PRO A 6 -3.17 11.70 4.73
CA PRO A 6 -2.04 11.97 3.84
C PRO A 6 -0.90 12.69 4.59
N LYS A 7 0.34 12.29 4.30
CA LYS A 7 1.55 12.93 4.83
C LYS A 7 2.46 13.36 3.69
N THR A 8 2.92 14.60 3.74
CA THR A 8 3.95 15.10 2.82
C THR A 8 5.34 14.64 3.29
N ILE A 9 6.10 14.06 2.37
CA ILE A 9 7.52 13.70 2.56
C ILE A 9 8.25 14.14 1.30
N ASP A 10 9.24 15.04 1.46
CA ASP A 10 9.87 15.74 0.33
C ASP A 10 10.75 14.84 -0.55
N SER A 11 11.15 13.67 -0.04
CA SER A 11 12.02 12.70 -0.72
C SER A 11 11.26 11.66 -1.56
N LEU A 12 9.93 11.71 -1.60
CA LEU A 12 9.14 10.72 -2.35
C LEU A 12 9.26 10.92 -3.85
N GLU A 13 9.43 9.80 -4.56
CA GLU A 13 9.43 9.81 -6.02
C GLU A 13 8.00 9.99 -6.58
N ALA A 14 7.91 10.28 -7.88
CA ALA A 14 6.63 10.25 -8.58
C ALA A 14 5.95 8.88 -8.37
N TRP A 15 4.63 8.89 -8.20
CA TRP A 15 3.83 7.68 -7.90
C TRP A 15 4.15 7.01 -6.56
N GLN A 16 4.80 7.74 -5.65
CA GLN A 16 4.88 7.39 -4.25
C GLN A 16 4.00 8.34 -3.42
N PHE A 17 3.32 7.79 -2.43
CA PHE A 17 2.40 8.51 -1.56
C PHE A 17 2.66 8.09 -0.12
N ALA A 18 2.66 9.03 0.83
CA ALA A 18 2.78 8.70 2.24
C ALA A 18 1.50 9.00 3.00
N TYR A 19 1.20 8.15 3.97
CA TYR A 19 0.05 8.26 4.85
C TYR A 19 0.48 7.93 6.28
N THR A 20 -0.15 8.60 7.24
CA THR A 20 -0.09 8.23 8.65
C THR A 20 -1.32 7.41 9.00
N ILE A 21 -1.13 6.29 9.70
CA ILE A 21 -2.24 5.55 10.33
C ILE A 21 -2.69 6.35 11.54
N ASP A 22 -3.98 6.68 11.63
CA ASP A 22 -4.50 7.59 12.66
C ASP A 22 -5.10 6.86 13.86
N ASP A 23 -5.46 5.58 13.71
CA ASP A 23 -6.19 4.81 14.72
C ASP A 23 -5.61 3.42 14.99
N GLY A 24 -6.10 2.81 16.06
CA GLY A 24 -5.68 1.49 16.50
C GLY A 24 -4.26 1.47 17.09
N HIS A 25 -3.69 0.26 17.17
CA HIS A 25 -2.39 0.04 17.81
C HIS A 25 -1.21 0.59 17.02
N SER A 26 -1.38 0.76 15.71
CA SER A 26 -0.35 1.28 14.81
C SER A 26 -0.48 2.78 14.54
N ALA A 27 -1.31 3.49 15.31
CA ALA A 27 -1.47 4.94 15.19
C ALA A 27 -0.11 5.66 15.26
N GLY A 28 0.11 6.60 14.35
CA GLY A 28 1.38 7.32 14.17
C GLY A 28 2.37 6.66 13.21
N THR A 29 2.11 5.42 12.78
CA THR A 29 2.96 4.74 11.77
C THR A 29 2.81 5.42 10.43
N ILE A 30 3.93 5.67 9.75
CA ILE A 30 3.95 6.25 8.42
C ILE A 30 4.18 5.13 7.40
N VAL A 31 3.27 5.02 6.43
CA VAL A 31 3.35 4.06 5.33
C VAL A 31 3.56 4.79 4.02
N ARG A 32 4.46 4.28 3.19
CA ARG A 32 4.68 4.69 1.80
C ARG A 32 4.04 3.69 0.86
N ALA A 33 3.13 4.16 0.02
CA ALA A 33 2.56 3.45 -1.12
C ALA A 33 3.31 3.81 -2.40
N SER A 34 3.93 2.82 -3.04
CA SER A 34 4.59 2.94 -4.35
C SER A 34 3.72 2.28 -5.41
N ILE A 35 3.37 3.01 -6.47
CA ILE A 35 2.51 2.53 -7.54
C ILE A 35 3.34 2.31 -8.80
N THR A 36 3.18 1.12 -9.38
CA THR A 36 3.70 0.81 -10.72
C THR A 36 2.55 0.44 -11.63
N SER A 37 2.64 0.80 -12.91
CA SER A 37 1.62 0.49 -13.90
C SER A 37 2.23 -0.18 -15.13
N LYS A 38 1.49 -1.10 -15.74
CA LYS A 38 1.83 -1.72 -17.01
C LYS A 38 0.58 -1.89 -17.85
N THR A 39 0.63 -1.47 -19.10
CA THR A 39 -0.40 -1.79 -20.08
C THR A 39 -0.05 -3.10 -20.77
N GLU A 40 -1.03 -4.00 -20.86
CA GLU A 40 -0.97 -5.24 -21.59
C GLU A 40 -1.86 -5.12 -22.84
N ALA A 41 -1.26 -5.43 -23.99
CA ALA A 41 -1.96 -5.35 -25.26
C ALA A 41 -3.05 -6.43 -25.36
N ALA A 42 -4.13 -6.12 -26.09
CA ALA A 42 -5.14 -7.12 -26.44
C ALA A 42 -4.51 -8.26 -27.26
N THR A 43 -5.00 -9.47 -27.04
CA THR A 43 -4.70 -10.65 -27.86
C THR A 43 -5.95 -11.10 -28.62
N SER A 44 -5.85 -12.16 -29.43
CA SER A 44 -7.02 -12.79 -30.06
C SER A 44 -8.06 -13.29 -29.06
N ASP A 45 -7.64 -13.54 -27.81
CA ASP A 45 -8.41 -14.26 -26.79
C ASP A 45 -8.69 -13.40 -25.54
N ALA A 46 -8.12 -12.19 -25.46
CA ALA A 46 -8.25 -11.30 -24.30
C ALA A 46 -8.24 -9.82 -24.69
N GLN A 47 -9.03 -9.03 -23.97
CA GLN A 47 -9.06 -7.57 -24.11
C GLN A 47 -7.78 -6.91 -23.57
N ALA A 48 -7.50 -5.68 -24.00
CA ALA A 48 -6.39 -4.90 -23.44
C ALA A 48 -6.64 -4.61 -21.96
N ALA A 49 -5.57 -4.61 -21.17
CA ALA A 49 -5.66 -4.42 -19.73
C ALA A 49 -4.59 -3.46 -19.22
N ALA A 50 -4.92 -2.64 -18.22
CA ALA A 50 -3.95 -1.94 -17.40
C ALA A 50 -3.82 -2.65 -16.06
N VAL A 51 -2.60 -3.01 -15.69
CA VAL A 51 -2.28 -3.62 -14.40
C VAL A 51 -1.63 -2.55 -13.53
N LEU A 52 -2.31 -2.21 -12.44
CA LEU A 52 -1.77 -1.36 -11.39
C LEU A 52 -1.33 -2.24 -10.23
N LYS A 53 -0.10 -2.02 -9.78
CA LYS A 53 0.48 -2.69 -8.63
C LYS A 53 0.84 -1.65 -7.58
N CYS A 54 0.24 -1.77 -6.39
CA CYS A 54 0.63 -1.01 -5.21
C CYS A 54 1.54 -1.83 -4.34
N THR A 55 2.47 -1.15 -3.71
CA THR A 55 3.53 -1.70 -2.90
C THR A 55 3.66 -0.83 -1.66
N ILE A 56 3.51 -1.41 -0.47
CA ILE A 56 3.60 -0.64 0.78
C ILE A 56 4.88 -0.98 1.56
N ALA A 57 5.48 0.06 2.14
CA ALA A 57 6.53 -0.05 3.15
C ALA A 57 6.27 0.92 4.31
N VAL A 58 6.75 0.60 5.52
CA VAL A 58 6.76 1.53 6.66
C VAL A 58 8.05 2.32 6.62
N ILE A 59 7.93 3.62 6.82
CA ILE A 59 9.03 4.57 6.71
C ILE A 59 9.02 5.56 7.88
N ASP A 60 10.11 6.31 8.05
CA ASP A 60 10.14 7.47 8.93
C ASP A 60 9.60 8.73 8.24
N ASP A 61 9.70 9.87 8.94
CA ASP A 61 9.29 11.17 8.42
C ASP A 61 10.24 11.76 7.35
N GLN A 62 11.41 11.12 7.13
CA GLN A 62 12.39 11.49 6.12
C GLN A 62 12.29 10.57 4.87
N GLY A 63 11.46 9.53 4.92
CA GLY A 63 11.26 8.57 3.84
C GLY A 63 12.17 7.34 3.91
N ASN A 64 12.97 7.20 4.97
CA ASN A 64 13.83 6.03 5.14
C ASN A 64 12.99 4.83 5.58
N LEU A 65 13.33 3.65 5.07
CA LEU A 65 12.70 2.39 5.47
C LEU A 65 12.98 2.12 6.94
N LEU A 66 11.93 1.82 7.70
CA LEU A 66 12.05 1.52 9.12
C LEU A 66 12.05 0.01 9.38
N THR A 67 10.90 -0.65 9.43
CA THR A 67 10.73 -2.04 9.92
C THR A 67 9.23 -2.41 9.94
N ASP A 68 8.82 -3.69 10.09
CA ASP A 68 7.42 -4.00 10.47
C ASP A 68 7.16 -3.73 11.96
N ALA A 69 5.88 -3.79 12.34
CA ALA A 69 5.44 -3.76 13.73
C ALA A 69 5.87 -5.00 14.57
N ALA A 70 6.82 -5.83 14.11
CA ALA A 70 7.37 -6.97 14.84
C ALA A 70 8.89 -6.86 15.12
N GLY A 71 9.57 -5.82 14.63
CA GLY A 71 10.98 -5.57 14.92
C GLY A 71 11.97 -6.28 13.99
N ASP A 72 11.49 -6.92 12.92
CA ASP A 72 12.35 -7.39 11.82
C ASP A 72 12.48 -6.29 10.75
N GLU A 73 13.62 -6.29 10.04
CA GLU A 73 13.82 -5.47 8.85
C GLU A 73 12.74 -5.89 7.86
N MET A 74 11.80 -4.99 7.56
CA MET A 74 10.71 -5.32 6.66
C MET A 74 11.31 -5.61 5.30
N SER A 75 11.47 -6.88 4.97
CA SER A 75 11.63 -7.33 3.61
C SER A 75 10.30 -7.08 2.91
N SER A 76 10.16 -5.83 2.50
CA SER A 76 9.68 -5.44 1.20
C SER A 76 8.29 -5.95 0.83
N VAL A 77 7.36 -4.99 0.83
CA VAL A 77 6.35 -4.84 -0.23
C VAL A 77 5.13 -5.76 -0.07
N TYR A 78 4.13 -5.28 0.68
CA TYR A 78 2.76 -5.76 0.50
C TYR A 78 2.25 -5.33 -0.86
N VAL A 79 1.79 -6.30 -1.66
CA VAL A 79 1.37 -6.08 -3.04
C VAL A 79 -0.12 -6.24 -3.19
N THR A 80 -0.80 -5.16 -3.58
CA THR A 80 -2.17 -5.23 -4.09
C THR A 80 -2.15 -4.93 -5.58
N THR A 81 -2.78 -5.79 -6.38
CA THR A 81 -2.84 -5.64 -7.85
C THR A 81 -4.28 -5.40 -8.27
N LYS A 82 -4.51 -4.39 -9.13
CA LYS A 82 -5.80 -4.10 -9.75
C LYS A 82 -5.66 -4.18 -11.27
N THR A 83 -6.44 -5.05 -11.89
CA THR A 83 -6.51 -5.20 -13.34
C THR A 83 -7.73 -4.46 -13.86
N LEU A 84 -7.51 -3.53 -14.78
CA LEU A 84 -8.53 -2.71 -15.41
C LEU A 84 -8.62 -3.12 -16.88
N GLN A 85 -9.78 -3.60 -17.32
CA GLN A 85 -9.99 -4.07 -18.70
C GLN A 85 -10.67 -2.99 -19.53
N THR A 86 -10.34 -2.91 -20.82
CA THR A 86 -11.00 -2.03 -21.78
C THR A 86 -11.49 -2.78 -22.99
N ASP A 87 -12.65 -2.37 -23.49
CA ASP A 87 -13.01 -2.63 -24.87
C ASP A 87 -11.89 -2.10 -25.80
N ALA A 88 -11.66 -2.78 -26.93
CA ALA A 88 -10.44 -2.72 -27.75
C ALA A 88 -10.09 -1.35 -28.41
N SER A 89 -10.56 -0.22 -27.89
CA SER A 89 -10.26 1.14 -28.35
C SER A 89 -10.42 2.21 -27.26
N GLN A 90 -10.64 1.83 -26.00
CA GLN A 90 -10.75 2.80 -24.90
C GLN A 90 -9.44 2.93 -24.14
N THR A 91 -9.07 4.16 -23.78
CA THR A 91 -7.92 4.41 -22.91
C THR A 91 -8.33 4.26 -21.45
N VAL A 92 -7.69 3.36 -20.69
CA VAL A 92 -7.80 3.37 -19.22
C VAL A 92 -7.05 4.58 -18.70
N ASN A 93 -7.75 5.50 -18.04
CA ASN A 93 -7.06 6.50 -17.24
C ASN A 93 -6.64 5.89 -15.90
N VAL A 94 -5.43 5.31 -15.88
CA VAL A 94 -4.90 4.66 -14.68
C VAL A 94 -4.84 5.59 -13.46
N ALA A 95 -4.69 6.90 -13.67
CA ALA A 95 -4.62 7.89 -12.60
C ALA A 95 -5.91 7.93 -11.76
N ASP A 96 -7.07 7.75 -12.39
CA ASP A 96 -8.38 7.79 -11.71
C ASP A 96 -8.57 6.61 -10.73
N HIS A 97 -7.79 5.54 -10.88
CA HIS A 97 -7.86 4.34 -10.04
C HIS A 97 -6.70 4.19 -9.05
N VAL A 98 -5.74 5.13 -9.06
CA VAL A 98 -4.60 5.11 -8.13
C VAL A 98 -5.07 5.27 -6.69
N ALA A 99 -5.96 6.23 -6.44
CA ALA A 99 -6.43 6.53 -5.10
C ALA A 99 -7.14 5.32 -4.46
N ASP A 100 -8.01 4.65 -5.22
CA ASP A 100 -8.66 3.42 -4.77
C ASP A 100 -7.65 2.35 -4.38
N LEU A 101 -6.67 2.08 -5.25
CA LEU A 101 -5.70 1.03 -5.04
C LEU A 101 -4.77 1.33 -3.85
N VAL A 102 -4.39 2.60 -3.67
CA VAL A 102 -3.63 3.06 -2.50
C VAL A 102 -4.44 2.82 -1.22
N SER A 103 -5.72 3.17 -1.22
CA SER A 103 -6.62 2.94 -0.09
C SER A 103 -6.72 1.45 0.27
N ASP A 104 -6.94 0.59 -0.73
CA ASP A 104 -7.02 -0.86 -0.52
C ASP A 104 -5.73 -1.42 0.10
N CYS A 105 -4.57 -0.99 -0.40
CA CYS A 105 -3.28 -1.47 0.06
C CYS A 105 -2.98 -1.02 1.50
N ILE A 106 -3.32 0.23 1.85
CA ILE A 106 -3.13 0.76 3.21
C ILE A 106 -4.04 0.03 4.22
N VAL A 107 -5.29 -0.24 3.87
CA VAL A 107 -6.21 -1.01 4.72
C VAL A 107 -5.68 -2.41 4.99
N GLU A 108 -5.16 -3.10 3.97
CA GLU A 108 -4.57 -4.42 4.15
C GLU A 108 -3.38 -4.38 5.12
N VAL A 109 -2.50 -3.39 4.98
CA VAL A 109 -1.34 -3.22 5.87
C VAL A 109 -1.76 -2.89 7.29
N ALA A 110 -2.69 -1.94 7.48
CA ALA A 110 -3.19 -1.57 8.80
C ALA A 110 -3.79 -2.79 9.54
N ASN A 111 -4.56 -3.62 8.84
CA ASN A 111 -5.12 -4.85 9.41
C ASN A 111 -4.04 -5.85 9.84
N ARG A 112 -3.00 -6.04 9.02
CA ARG A 112 -1.90 -6.96 9.34
C ARG A 112 -1.04 -6.46 10.51
N LEU A 113 -0.73 -5.17 10.54
CA LEU A 113 -0.02 -4.55 11.66
C LEU A 113 -0.82 -4.73 12.95
N ALA A 114 -2.14 -4.51 12.92
CA ALA A 114 -3.01 -4.74 14.08
C ALA A 114 -2.98 -6.21 14.55
N VAL A 115 -3.01 -7.19 13.63
CA VAL A 115 -2.93 -8.63 13.98
C VAL A 115 -1.58 -8.97 14.61
N HIS A 116 -0.47 -8.51 14.04
CA HIS A 116 0.86 -8.79 14.59
C HIS A 116 1.05 -8.20 15.98
N SER A 117 0.60 -6.96 16.20
CA SER A 117 0.62 -6.34 17.53
C SER A 117 -0.26 -7.06 18.55
N SER A 118 -1.38 -7.65 18.11
CA SER A 118 -2.26 -8.46 18.97
C SER A 118 -1.56 -9.74 19.43
N ILE A 119 -0.77 -10.38 18.54
CA ILE A 119 0.00 -11.58 18.87
C ILE A 119 1.14 -11.24 19.85
N MET A 120 1.85 -10.12 19.62
CA MET A 120 2.87 -9.61 20.54
C MET A 120 2.31 -9.35 21.94
N ALA A 121 1.15 -8.70 22.05
CA ALA A 121 0.50 -8.41 23.34
C ALA A 121 0.04 -9.68 24.08
N MET A 122 -0.36 -10.74 23.37
CA MET A 122 -0.70 -12.04 23.96
C MET A 122 0.52 -12.89 24.33
N ALA A 123 1.69 -12.61 23.75
CA ALA A 123 2.93 -13.34 24.01
C ALA A 123 3.69 -12.83 25.25
N ILE A 124 3.25 -11.73 25.87
CA ILE A 124 3.80 -11.26 27.15
C ILE A 124 3.13 -12.07 28.27
N PRO A 125 3.85 -12.97 28.98
CA PRO A 125 3.29 -13.60 30.17
C PRO A 125 3.09 -12.49 31.20
N SER A 126 1.85 -12.35 31.69
CA SER A 126 1.56 -11.55 32.88
C SER A 126 2.51 -11.96 34.00
N SER A 127 3.37 -11.02 34.40
CA SER A 127 4.24 -11.13 35.57
C SER A 127 3.41 -11.13 36.85
#